data_AF-A0A179VJI5-F1
#
_entry.id   AF-A0A179VJI5-F1
#
_cell.length_a   1.000
_cell.length_b   1.000
_cell.length_c   1.000
_cell.angle_alpha   90.00
_cell.angle_beta   90.00
_cell.angle_gamma   90.00
#
_symmetry.space_group_name_H-M   'P 1'
#
loop_
_entity.id
_entity.type
_entity.pdbx_description
1 polymer ?
#
loop_
_entity_poly.entity_id
_entity_poly.type
_entity_poly.pdbx_seq_one_letter_code
_entity_poly.pdbx_strand_id
1 'polypeptide(L)'
;MSASEEDRARMNAEDFTRASAAIEAMIAAVRPDQWDTATPCTEWNLRQLVDHLVEVNYSLSGRFGGISSGAADEPAAAYRLSAQALRDALALPGVLDQTYPGPFAHTTGDRQLQVRMADLLTHGWDLAQASGVPADLPADLVEDALGFVEKLAGAFARSGRFGAPQPVAPDAPVLDRLAALTGRVV
;
A
#
# COMPACT_ATOMS: atom_id res chain seq x y z
N MET A 1 -13.65 -16.61 -19.93
CA MET A 1 -13.48 -15.24 -19.40
C MET A 1 -14.86 -14.80 -18.97
N SER A 2 -15.12 -14.87 -17.66
CA SER A 2 -16.44 -14.67 -17.07
C SER A 2 -16.73 -13.17 -16.99
N ALA A 3 -17.98 -12.78 -17.25
CA ALA A 3 -18.51 -11.42 -17.18
C ALA A 3 -18.42 -10.74 -15.78
N SER A 4 -17.61 -11.29 -14.88
CA SER A 4 -17.33 -10.77 -13.53
C SER A 4 -16.05 -9.93 -13.45
N GLU A 5 -15.15 -10.01 -14.43
CA GLU A 5 -13.93 -9.18 -14.46
C GLU A 5 -14.14 -7.80 -15.12
N GLU A 6 -15.20 -7.62 -15.92
CA GLU A 6 -15.43 -6.41 -16.74
C GLU A 6 -16.27 -5.31 -16.06
N ASP A 7 -16.93 -5.58 -14.94
CA ASP A 7 -17.85 -4.62 -14.29
C ASP A 7 -17.34 -3.98 -13.00
N ARG A 8 -16.09 -4.23 -12.59
CA ARG A 8 -15.54 -3.49 -11.43
C ARG A 8 -14.99 -2.15 -11.89
N ALA A 9 -15.50 -1.08 -11.27
CA ALA A 9 -14.99 0.26 -11.47
C ALA A 9 -13.47 0.31 -11.24
N ARG A 10 -12.79 1.12 -12.04
CA ARG A 10 -11.36 1.45 -11.89
C ARG A 10 -11.09 1.92 -10.46
N MET A 11 -9.99 1.41 -9.87
CA MET A 11 -9.51 1.83 -8.55
C MET A 11 -9.47 3.35 -8.45
N ASN A 12 -10.02 3.90 -7.36
CA ASN A 12 -10.22 5.35 -7.23
C ASN A 12 -9.94 5.87 -5.79
N ALA A 13 -10.27 7.14 -5.56
CA ALA A 13 -10.02 7.82 -4.29
C ALA A 13 -10.78 7.19 -3.10
N GLU A 14 -11.97 6.62 -3.32
CA GLU A 14 -12.74 5.94 -2.30
C GLU A 14 -12.06 4.64 -1.84
N ASP A 15 -11.51 3.87 -2.79
CA ASP A 15 -10.74 2.66 -2.48
C ASP A 15 -9.51 2.98 -1.64
N PHE A 16 -8.76 4.03 -2.00
CA PHE A 16 -7.65 4.52 -1.19
C PHE A 16 -8.10 4.97 0.20
N THR A 17 -9.25 5.63 0.29
CA THR A 17 -9.81 6.08 1.57
C THR A 17 -10.11 4.89 2.48
N ARG A 18 -10.75 3.83 1.95
CA ARG A 18 -11.04 2.60 2.69
C ARG A 18 -9.77 1.91 3.19
N ALA A 19 -8.78 1.69 2.31
CA ALA A 19 -7.53 1.03 2.68
C ALA A 19 -6.69 1.87 3.65
N SER A 20 -6.54 3.18 3.40
CA SER A 20 -5.77 4.05 4.30
C SER A 20 -6.40 4.19 5.68
N ALA A 21 -7.74 4.20 5.79
CA ALA A 21 -8.41 4.21 7.08
C ALA A 21 -8.17 2.92 7.89
N ALA A 22 -8.19 1.76 7.24
CA ALA A 22 -7.88 0.48 7.90
C ALA A 22 -6.43 0.47 8.45
N ILE A 23 -5.47 0.93 7.65
CA ILE A 23 -4.06 1.04 8.07
C ILE A 23 -3.91 2.07 9.19
N GLU A 24 -4.59 3.21 9.12
CA GLU A 24 -4.59 4.20 10.20
C GLU A 24 -5.07 3.60 11.53
N ALA A 25 -6.15 2.82 11.50
CA ALA A 25 -6.67 2.14 12.69
C ALA A 25 -5.67 1.12 13.24
N MET A 26 -4.97 0.38 12.39
CA MET A 26 -3.93 -0.57 12.80
C MET A 26 -2.74 0.15 13.45
N ILE A 27 -2.25 1.24 12.83
CA ILE A 27 -1.15 2.07 13.35
C ILE A 27 -1.53 2.66 14.72
N ALA A 28 -2.76 3.11 14.89
CA ALA A 28 -3.26 3.64 16.17
C ALA A 28 -3.33 2.59 17.28
N ALA A 29 -3.39 1.29 16.94
CA ALA A 29 -3.42 0.19 17.88
C ALA A 29 -2.01 -0.34 18.25
N VAL A 30 -0.94 0.14 17.59
CA VAL A 30 0.44 -0.22 17.93
C VAL A 30 0.80 0.31 19.30
N ARG A 31 1.34 -0.54 20.18
CA ARG A 31 1.74 -0.12 21.51
C ARG A 31 3.06 0.67 21.46
N PRO A 32 3.27 1.64 22.37
CA PRO A 32 4.48 2.47 22.37
C PRO A 32 5.80 1.70 22.46
N ASP A 33 5.81 0.51 23.07
CA ASP A 33 7.00 -0.34 23.23
C ASP A 33 7.35 -1.15 21.96
N GLN A 34 6.50 -1.13 20.94
CA GLN A 34 6.67 -1.96 19.74
C GLN A 34 7.36 -1.25 18.59
N TRP A 35 7.53 0.07 18.62
CA TRP A 35 8.02 0.84 17.46
C TRP A 35 9.39 0.40 16.93
N ASP A 36 10.22 -0.20 17.77
CA ASP A 36 11.54 -0.73 17.40
C ASP A 36 11.53 -2.23 17.01
N THR A 37 10.35 -2.86 16.98
CA THR A 37 10.19 -4.27 16.55
C THR A 37 10.53 -4.41 15.09
N ALA A 38 11.35 -5.41 14.75
CA ALA A 38 11.68 -5.74 13.37
C ALA A 38 10.43 -6.18 12.60
N THR A 39 10.35 -5.79 11.32
CA THR A 39 9.27 -6.23 10.43
C THR A 39 9.72 -7.37 9.52
N PRO A 40 8.79 -8.13 8.91
CA PRO A 40 9.13 -9.09 7.87
C PRO A 40 9.78 -8.45 6.63
N CYS A 41 9.57 -7.15 6.41
CA CYS A 41 10.39 -6.35 5.51
C CYS A 41 11.72 -6.05 6.23
N THR A 42 12.67 -6.97 6.12
CA THR A 42 13.85 -7.10 6.99
C THR A 42 14.74 -5.87 7.14
N GLU A 43 14.59 -4.86 6.28
CA GLU A 43 15.33 -3.61 6.34
C GLU A 43 14.75 -2.63 7.37
N TRP A 44 13.52 -2.85 7.85
CA TRP A 44 12.76 -1.87 8.63
C TRP A 44 12.24 -2.43 9.95
N ASN A 45 12.29 -1.60 10.99
CA ASN A 45 11.43 -1.72 12.16
C ASN A 45 10.04 -1.09 11.91
N LEU A 46 9.12 -1.25 12.85
CA LEU A 46 7.74 -0.74 12.73
C LEU A 46 7.68 0.77 12.48
N ARG A 47 8.54 1.56 13.14
CA ARG A 47 8.61 3.01 12.92
C ARG A 47 9.02 3.33 11.49
N GLN A 48 10.11 2.72 11.01
CA GLN A 48 10.62 2.92 9.65
C GLN A 48 9.61 2.48 8.58
N LEU A 49 8.84 1.42 8.84
CA LEU A 49 7.76 1.01 7.95
C LEU A 49 6.67 2.08 7.86
N VAL A 50 6.25 2.66 8.99
CA VAL A 50 5.25 3.75 8.99
C VAL A 50 5.81 5.00 8.33
N ASP A 51 7.08 5.35 8.57
CA ASP A 51 7.76 6.48 7.93
C ASP A 51 7.81 6.31 6.40
N HIS A 52 8.07 5.09 5.90
CA HIS A 52 7.98 4.76 4.47
C HIS A 52 6.56 5.02 3.93
N LEU A 53 5.53 4.55 4.63
CA LEU A 53 4.15 4.78 4.19
C LEU A 53 3.79 6.27 4.14
N VAL A 54 4.31 7.07 5.08
CA VAL A 54 4.17 8.53 5.12
C VAL A 54 4.87 9.18 3.92
N GLU A 55 6.12 8.80 3.65
CA GLU A 55 6.90 9.32 2.53
C GLU A 55 6.22 9.03 1.19
N VAL A 56 5.76 7.80 0.97
CA VAL A 56 5.13 7.41 -0.30
C VAL A 56 3.81 8.17 -0.51
N ASN A 57 3.01 8.39 0.56
CA ASN A 57 1.79 9.20 0.49
C ASN A 57 2.09 10.64 0.04
N TYR A 58 3.06 11.30 0.69
CA TYR A 58 3.44 12.67 0.35
C TYR A 58 4.09 12.78 -1.03
N SER A 59 4.95 11.82 -1.40
CA SER A 59 5.57 11.75 -2.72
C SER A 59 4.53 11.65 -3.84
N LEU A 60 3.50 10.82 -3.65
CA LEU A 60 2.44 10.67 -4.65
C LEU A 60 1.49 11.88 -4.65
N SER A 61 1.14 12.41 -3.47
CA SER A 61 0.33 13.63 -3.37
C SER A 61 1.00 14.80 -4.09
N GLY A 62 2.30 15.04 -3.86
CA GLY A 62 3.07 16.07 -4.54
C GLY A 62 3.13 15.89 -6.06
N ARG A 63 3.27 14.64 -6.54
CA ARG A 63 3.22 14.33 -7.98
C ARG A 63 1.86 14.66 -8.60
N PHE A 64 0.78 14.51 -7.84
CA PHE A 64 -0.58 14.86 -8.24
C PHE A 64 -0.92 16.35 -8.03
N GLY A 65 0.04 17.17 -7.60
CA GLY A 65 -0.16 18.60 -7.37
C GLY A 65 -0.72 18.96 -5.99
N GLY A 66 -0.73 17.99 -5.06
CA GLY A 66 -1.10 18.19 -3.67
C GLY A 66 0.08 18.53 -2.76
N ILE A 67 -0.14 18.37 -1.45
CA ILE A 67 0.88 18.62 -0.42
C ILE A 67 1.93 17.52 -0.46
N SER A 68 3.21 17.90 -0.58
CA SER A 68 4.33 16.96 -0.73
C SER A 68 5.15 16.70 0.53
N SER A 69 4.77 17.29 1.67
CA SER A 69 5.45 17.05 2.95
C SER A 69 4.56 17.51 4.12
N GLY A 70 4.87 17.00 5.31
CA GLY A 70 4.32 17.43 6.58
C GLY A 70 5.14 16.83 7.71
N ALA A 71 4.94 17.35 8.93
CA ALA A 71 5.67 16.91 10.10
C ALA A 71 4.70 16.67 11.27
N ALA A 72 4.88 15.54 11.94
CA ALA A 72 4.27 15.21 13.22
C ALA A 72 5.18 14.23 13.94
N ASP A 73 5.31 14.38 15.26
CA ASP A 73 6.21 13.53 16.07
C ASP A 73 5.64 12.13 16.31
N GLU A 74 4.32 12.03 16.43
CA GLU A 74 3.61 10.76 16.63
C GLU A 74 3.38 10.03 15.30
N PRO A 75 3.81 8.76 15.14
CA PRO A 75 3.66 8.00 13.88
C PRO A 75 2.23 7.94 13.36
N ALA A 76 1.25 7.74 14.26
CA ALA A 76 -0.16 7.70 13.89
C ALA A 76 -0.65 9.06 13.33
N ALA A 77 -0.18 10.17 13.91
CA ALA A 77 -0.51 11.50 13.43
C ALA A 77 0.18 11.80 12.09
N ALA A 78 1.45 11.43 11.93
CA ALA A 78 2.20 11.58 10.68
C ALA A 78 1.52 10.80 9.54
N TYR A 79 1.14 9.54 9.79
CA TYR A 79 0.43 8.73 8.82
C TYR A 79 -0.91 9.36 8.42
N ARG A 80 -1.76 9.74 9.39
CA ARG A 80 -3.05 10.38 9.13
C ARG A 80 -2.93 11.62 8.24
N LEU A 81 -1.96 12.51 8.55
CA LEU A 81 -1.73 13.74 7.77
C LEU A 81 -1.28 13.42 6.33
N SER A 82 -0.39 12.46 6.15
CA SER A 82 0.08 12.05 4.82
C SER A 82 -1.04 11.39 4.00
N ALA A 83 -1.85 10.54 4.62
CA ALA A 83 -2.98 9.88 3.99
C ALA A 83 -4.04 10.90 3.56
N GLN A 84 -4.30 11.91 4.41
CA GLN A 84 -5.16 13.03 4.05
C GLN A 84 -4.63 13.80 2.83
N ALA A 85 -3.33 14.13 2.83
CA ALA A 85 -2.71 14.83 1.70
C ALA A 85 -2.87 14.06 0.37
N LEU A 86 -2.74 12.72 0.38
CA LEU A 86 -2.96 11.92 -0.82
C LEU A 86 -4.44 11.81 -1.18
N ARG A 87 -5.36 11.67 -0.21
CA ARG A 87 -6.82 11.71 -0.47
C ARG A 87 -7.24 13.00 -1.15
N ASP A 88 -6.75 14.14 -0.67
CA ASP A 88 -7.06 15.45 -1.24
C ASP A 88 -6.52 15.59 -2.67
N ALA A 89 -5.31 15.09 -2.92
CA ALA A 89 -4.73 15.10 -4.27
C ALA A 89 -5.49 14.17 -5.24
N LEU A 90 -5.96 13.01 -4.76
CA LEU A 90 -6.79 12.08 -5.53
C LEU A 90 -8.17 12.64 -5.87
N ALA A 91 -8.65 13.64 -5.13
CA ALA A 91 -9.90 14.35 -5.41
C ALA A 91 -9.75 15.44 -6.48
N LEU A 92 -8.54 15.74 -6.95
CA LEU A 92 -8.33 16.74 -7.99
C LEU A 92 -8.93 16.29 -9.33
N PRO A 93 -9.61 17.19 -10.08
CA PRO A 93 -10.25 16.82 -11.35
C PRO A 93 -9.30 16.18 -12.36
N GLY A 94 -9.68 15.02 -12.89
CA GLY A 94 -8.93 14.30 -13.93
C GLY A 94 -7.58 13.73 -13.47
N VAL A 95 -7.27 13.74 -12.17
CA VAL A 95 -5.96 13.30 -11.66
C VAL A 95 -5.64 11.87 -12.05
N LEU A 96 -6.64 10.97 -12.07
CA LEU A 96 -6.44 9.57 -12.42
C LEU A 96 -6.18 9.36 -13.92
N ASP A 97 -6.65 10.26 -14.78
CA ASP A 97 -6.52 10.16 -16.25
C ASP A 97 -5.22 10.76 -16.78
N GLN A 98 -4.60 11.64 -16.00
CA GLN A 98 -3.34 12.30 -16.36
C GLN A 98 -2.15 11.35 -16.22
N THR A 99 -1.11 11.59 -17.03
CA THR A 99 0.15 10.83 -16.97
C THR A 99 1.20 11.57 -16.16
N TYR A 100 1.86 10.85 -15.24
CA TYR A 100 2.88 11.40 -14.35
C TYR A 100 4.19 10.63 -14.48
N PRO A 101 5.34 11.27 -14.23
CA PRO A 101 6.58 10.55 -14.02
C PRO A 101 6.42 9.60 -12.83
N GLY A 102 6.89 8.38 -13.02
CA GLY A 102 6.78 7.32 -12.03
C GLY A 102 8.07 6.54 -11.87
N PRO A 103 8.21 5.83 -10.75
CA PRO A 103 9.44 5.16 -10.39
C PRO A 103 9.71 3.90 -11.23
N PHE A 104 8.77 3.48 -12.09
CA PHE A 104 8.91 2.38 -13.05
C PHE A 104 8.79 2.84 -14.51
N ALA A 105 7.88 3.78 -14.77
CA ALA A 105 7.63 4.39 -16.06
C ALA A 105 6.73 5.64 -15.89
N HIS A 106 6.62 6.45 -16.94
CA HIS A 106 5.55 7.44 -17.03
C HIS A 106 4.22 6.71 -17.21
N THR A 107 3.30 6.88 -16.27
CA THR A 107 2.04 6.13 -16.24
C THR A 107 0.91 7.02 -15.74
N THR A 108 -0.33 6.62 -16.03
CA THR A 108 -1.53 7.31 -15.61
C THR A 108 -1.69 7.33 -14.08
N GLY A 109 -2.44 8.30 -13.55
CA GLY A 109 -2.66 8.47 -12.11
C GLY A 109 -3.29 7.24 -11.46
N ASP A 110 -4.23 6.57 -12.12
CA ASP A 110 -4.77 5.29 -11.63
C ASP A 110 -3.73 4.18 -11.55
N ARG A 111 -2.77 4.15 -12.48
CA ARG A 111 -1.74 3.12 -12.48
C ARG A 111 -0.80 3.34 -11.31
N GLN A 112 -0.46 4.59 -11.03
CA GLN A 112 0.31 4.97 -9.84
C GLN A 112 -0.47 4.65 -8.56
N LEU A 113 -1.80 4.85 -8.57
CA LEU A 113 -2.66 4.48 -7.44
C LEU A 113 -2.68 2.96 -7.22
N GLN A 114 -2.77 2.14 -8.26
CA GLN A 114 -2.69 0.69 -8.13
C GLN A 114 -1.35 0.23 -7.55
N VAL A 115 -0.24 0.85 -7.96
CA VAL A 115 1.08 0.59 -7.34
C VAL A 115 1.04 0.96 -5.85
N ARG A 116 0.48 2.11 -5.50
CA ARG A 116 0.36 2.54 -4.10
C ARG A 116 -0.49 1.58 -3.28
N MET A 117 -1.61 1.10 -3.83
CA MET A 117 -2.50 0.16 -3.12
C MET A 117 -1.81 -1.18 -2.88
N ALA A 118 -1.07 -1.70 -3.86
CA ALA A 118 -0.29 -2.92 -3.69
C ALA A 118 0.79 -2.79 -2.60
N ASP A 119 1.53 -1.67 -2.60
CA ASP A 119 2.52 -1.33 -1.58
C ASP A 119 1.87 -1.18 -0.18
N LEU A 120 0.80 -0.41 -0.08
CA LEU A 120 0.10 -0.13 1.18
C LEU A 120 -0.47 -1.41 1.82
N LEU A 121 -1.12 -2.27 1.04
CA LEU A 121 -1.75 -3.49 1.55
C LEU A 121 -0.72 -4.56 1.89
N THR A 122 0.37 -4.66 1.13
CA THR A 122 1.52 -5.51 1.49
C THR A 122 2.11 -5.10 2.84
N HIS A 123 2.33 -3.81 3.06
CA HIS A 123 2.85 -3.30 4.32
C HIS A 123 1.83 -3.33 5.47
N GLY A 124 0.53 -3.39 5.17
CA GLY A 124 -0.49 -3.73 6.17
C GLY A 124 -0.29 -5.12 6.75
N TRP A 125 0.12 -6.09 5.93
CA TRP A 125 0.51 -7.42 6.43
C TRP A 125 1.77 -7.36 7.30
N ASP A 126 2.82 -6.66 6.84
CA ASP A 126 4.07 -6.50 7.61
C ASP A 126 3.80 -5.85 8.99
N LEU A 127 2.93 -4.82 9.02
CA LEU A 127 2.48 -4.15 10.24
C LEU A 127 1.76 -5.11 11.19
N ALA A 128 0.82 -5.91 10.67
CA ALA A 128 0.08 -6.88 11.47
C ALA A 128 1.02 -7.92 12.10
N GLN A 129 1.96 -8.46 11.33
CA GLN A 129 2.90 -9.46 11.82
C GLN A 129 3.85 -8.91 12.90
N ALA A 130 4.36 -7.70 12.71
CA ALA A 130 5.30 -7.11 13.67
C ALA A 130 4.62 -6.59 14.94
N SER A 131 3.37 -6.12 14.85
CA SER A 131 2.64 -5.54 15.99
C SER A 131 1.72 -6.52 16.72
N GLY A 132 1.32 -7.63 16.06
CA GLY A 132 0.27 -8.53 16.54
C GLY A 132 -1.14 -7.95 16.46
N VAL A 133 -1.32 -6.77 15.85
CA VAL A 133 -2.65 -6.19 15.58
C VAL A 133 -3.32 -6.98 14.45
N PRO A 134 -4.62 -7.31 14.55
CA PRO A 134 -5.34 -7.97 13.46
C PRO A 134 -5.29 -7.19 12.14
N ALA A 135 -5.04 -7.88 11.03
CA ALA A 135 -5.06 -7.30 9.69
C ALA A 135 -6.49 -7.18 9.14
N ASP A 136 -7.27 -6.23 9.65
CA ASP A 136 -8.64 -5.95 9.19
C ASP A 136 -8.63 -5.06 7.92
N LEU A 137 -8.04 -5.59 6.85
CA LEU A 137 -7.92 -4.91 5.56
C LEU A 137 -9.08 -5.29 4.62
N PRO A 138 -9.59 -4.36 3.79
CA PRO A 138 -10.68 -4.66 2.86
C PRO A 138 -10.29 -5.76 1.86
N ALA A 139 -10.92 -6.93 1.98
CA ALA A 139 -10.54 -8.13 1.23
C ALA A 139 -10.62 -7.93 -0.30
N ASP A 140 -11.61 -7.21 -0.78
CA ASP A 140 -11.76 -6.84 -2.19
C ASP A 140 -10.56 -6.05 -2.70
N LEU A 141 -10.04 -5.11 -1.91
CA LEU A 141 -8.86 -4.33 -2.30
C LEU A 141 -7.56 -5.14 -2.22
N VAL A 142 -7.50 -6.14 -1.33
CA VAL A 142 -6.37 -7.08 -1.26
C VAL A 142 -6.36 -8.03 -2.46
N GLU A 143 -7.52 -8.53 -2.88
CA GLU A 143 -7.67 -9.30 -4.13
C GLU A 143 -7.20 -8.49 -5.35
N ASP A 144 -7.51 -7.19 -5.37
CA ASP A 144 -7.12 -6.28 -6.45
C ASP A 144 -5.62 -6.07 -6.53
N ALA A 145 -5.01 -5.82 -5.36
CA ALA A 145 -3.58 -5.72 -5.22
C ALA A 145 -2.89 -7.01 -5.66
N LEU A 146 -3.41 -8.18 -5.23
CA LEU A 146 -2.87 -9.47 -5.65
C LEU A 146 -2.91 -9.63 -7.16
N GLY A 147 -4.08 -9.45 -7.79
CA GLY A 147 -4.21 -9.58 -9.25
C GLY A 147 -3.37 -8.55 -10.03
N PHE A 148 -3.17 -7.36 -9.47
CA PHE A 148 -2.27 -6.36 -10.03
C PHE A 148 -0.79 -6.78 -9.96
N VAL A 149 -0.34 -7.28 -8.79
CA VAL A 149 1.04 -7.74 -8.59
C VAL A 149 1.33 -8.96 -9.45
N GLU A 150 0.39 -9.91 -9.58
CA GLU A 150 0.52 -11.08 -10.46
C GLU A 150 0.78 -10.66 -11.91
N LYS A 151 -0.01 -9.70 -12.44
CA LYS A 151 0.14 -9.16 -13.79
C LYS A 151 1.49 -8.46 -14.02
N LEU A 152 2.10 -7.93 -12.96
CA LEU A 152 3.37 -7.19 -13.01
C LEU A 152 4.56 -7.95 -12.42
N ALA A 153 4.41 -9.22 -12.03
CA ALA A 153 5.42 -9.95 -11.28
C ALA A 153 6.81 -9.89 -11.94
N GLY A 154 6.87 -10.03 -13.27
CA GLY A 154 8.12 -9.92 -14.02
C GLY A 154 8.75 -8.51 -13.98
N ALA A 155 7.96 -7.44 -13.99
CA ALA A 155 8.45 -6.07 -13.87
C ALA A 155 8.94 -5.77 -12.44
N PHE A 156 8.20 -6.23 -11.43
CA PHE A 156 8.58 -6.06 -10.04
C PHE A 156 9.85 -6.84 -9.67
N ALA A 157 9.97 -8.09 -10.12
CA ALA A 157 11.17 -8.90 -9.91
C ALA A 157 12.45 -8.22 -10.45
N ARG A 158 12.36 -7.48 -11.56
CA ARG A 158 13.50 -6.71 -12.11
C ARG A 158 13.80 -5.42 -11.36
N SER A 159 12.82 -4.87 -10.65
CA SER A 159 12.95 -3.58 -9.98
C SER A 159 13.68 -3.65 -8.62
N GLY A 160 13.76 -4.85 -8.03
CA GLY A 160 14.28 -5.06 -6.68
C GLY A 160 13.41 -4.49 -5.55
N ARG A 161 12.23 -3.91 -5.85
CA ARG A 161 11.33 -3.33 -4.85
C ARG A 161 10.50 -4.35 -4.07
N PHE A 162 10.31 -5.54 -4.63
CA PHE A 162 9.73 -6.67 -3.93
C PHE A 162 10.77 -7.79 -3.82
N GLY A 163 10.67 -8.57 -2.75
CA GLY A 163 11.46 -9.78 -2.60
C GLY A 163 11.08 -10.83 -3.65
N ALA A 164 11.90 -11.87 -3.78
CA ALA A 164 11.55 -13.01 -4.61
C ALA A 164 10.29 -13.70 -4.05
N PRO A 165 9.28 -14.03 -4.89
CA PRO A 165 8.07 -14.70 -4.45
C PRO A 165 8.37 -15.95 -3.62
N GLN A 166 7.64 -16.13 -2.52
CA GLN A 166 7.74 -17.28 -1.63
C GLN A 166 6.61 -18.29 -1.88
N PRO A 167 6.81 -19.58 -1.57
CA PRO A 167 5.74 -20.56 -1.59
C PRO A 167 4.62 -20.20 -0.61
N VAL A 168 3.37 -20.44 -1.01
CA VAL A 168 2.18 -20.28 -0.17
C VAL A 168 1.12 -21.29 -0.59
N ALA A 169 0.28 -21.74 0.34
CA ALA A 169 -0.82 -22.64 0.03
C ALA A 169 -1.82 -21.96 -0.93
N PRO A 170 -2.36 -22.67 -1.95
CA PRO A 170 -3.30 -22.07 -2.90
C PRO A 170 -4.59 -21.53 -2.26
N ASP A 171 -4.98 -22.10 -1.13
CA ASP A 171 -6.16 -21.76 -0.32
C ASP A 171 -5.83 -20.88 0.90
N ALA A 172 -4.60 -20.38 1.01
CA ALA A 172 -4.22 -19.43 2.05
C ALA A 172 -5.05 -18.13 1.93
N PRO A 173 -5.24 -17.40 3.05
CA PRO A 173 -5.85 -16.08 3.02
C PRO A 173 -5.24 -15.18 1.95
N VAL A 174 -6.08 -14.39 1.28
CA VAL A 174 -5.63 -13.56 0.14
C VAL A 174 -4.49 -12.60 0.51
N LEU A 175 -4.49 -12.09 1.74
CA LEU A 175 -3.44 -11.22 2.24
C LEU A 175 -2.10 -11.95 2.37
N ASP A 176 -2.11 -13.19 2.84
CA ASP A 176 -0.90 -14.03 2.90
C ASP A 176 -0.39 -14.35 1.49
N ARG A 177 -1.29 -14.59 0.54
CA ARG A 177 -0.90 -14.80 -0.86
C ARG A 177 -0.25 -13.55 -1.47
N LEU A 178 -0.77 -12.35 -1.19
CA LEU A 178 -0.15 -11.09 -1.59
C LEU A 178 1.24 -10.90 -0.93
N ALA A 179 1.36 -11.17 0.37
CA ALA A 179 2.60 -11.09 1.10
C ALA A 179 3.66 -12.06 0.53
N ALA A 180 3.28 -13.32 0.30
CA ALA A 180 4.15 -14.33 -0.28
C ALA A 180 4.61 -13.95 -1.69
N LEU A 181 3.71 -13.45 -2.54
CA LEU A 181 4.04 -13.00 -3.89
C LEU A 181 5.03 -11.82 -3.91
N THR A 182 5.01 -10.99 -2.86
CA THR A 182 5.92 -9.85 -2.68
C THR A 182 7.15 -10.20 -1.82
N GLY A 183 7.34 -11.49 -1.54
CA GLY A 183 8.58 -12.07 -0.99
C GLY A 183 8.61 -12.29 0.51
N ARG A 184 7.47 -12.21 1.20
CA ARG A 184 7.38 -12.52 2.64
C ARG A 184 7.23 -14.01 2.84
N VAL A 185 7.81 -14.53 3.92
CA VAL A 185 7.54 -15.89 4.38
C VAL A 185 6.28 -15.83 5.24
N VAL A 186 5.28 -16.63 4.88
CA VAL A 186 3.96 -16.69 5.53
C VAL A 186 3.77 -17.99 6.31
#